data_AF-A0A7Y4XB84-F1
#
_entry.id   AF-A0A7Y4XB84-F1
#
_cell.length_a   1.000
_cell.length_b   1.000
_cell.length_c   1.000
_cell.angle_alpha   90.00
_cell.angle_beta   90.00
_cell.angle_gamma   90.00
#
_symmetry.space_group_name_H-M   'P 1'
#
loop_
_entity.id
_entity.type
_entity.pdbx_description
1 polymer ?
#
loop_
_entity_poly.entity_id
_entity_poly.type
_entity_poly.pdbx_seq_one_letter_code
_entity_poly.pdbx_strand_id
1 'polypeptide(L)'
;ASYFIGHKGFVGNPFYERFIGASNAALLVVVCLDGTFLALVWGMGSFLKTSEQRGLAGKALVAIKAILCLNIFAAFLIVQGAHVAPIVNNYVVYGSPLVIGATIWLWSSLYSRRRAGVMMATALDTQARKADLWRAQFLVDEARNKAAYNLAQNSVAMNALRNEAAKRKAVADVAAEFGLTQAEAAKLYDQAEQQKAAALPAVPAAPVANKPVVKWQGGQQVGNGVDWNQAPKV
;
A
#
# COMPACT_ATOMS: atom_id res chain seq x y z
N ALA A 1 -16.56 -4.69 46.10
CA ALA A 1 -17.85 -4.02 45.78
C ALA A 1 -18.63 -4.79 44.71
N SER A 2 -18.10 -4.93 43.49
CA SER A 2 -18.75 -5.62 42.36
C SER A 2 -19.25 -7.04 42.69
N TYR A 3 -18.43 -7.84 43.38
CA TYR A 3 -18.84 -9.19 43.86
C TYR A 3 -20.04 -9.15 44.80
N PHE A 4 -20.04 -8.24 45.79
CA PHE A 4 -21.10 -8.11 46.78
C PHE A 4 -22.43 -7.69 46.13
N ILE A 5 -22.36 -6.78 45.15
CA ILE A 5 -23.50 -6.35 44.33
C ILE A 5 -24.03 -7.52 43.50
N GLY A 6 -23.16 -8.25 42.81
CA GLY A 6 -23.55 -9.45 42.07
C GLY A 6 -24.18 -10.52 42.95
N HIS A 7 -23.63 -10.75 44.14
CA HIS A 7 -24.17 -11.71 45.09
C HIS A 7 -25.58 -11.31 45.57
N LYS A 8 -25.80 -10.04 45.92
CA LYS A 8 -27.12 -9.55 46.36
C LYS A 8 -28.16 -9.49 45.24
N GLY A 9 -27.73 -9.23 43.99
CA GLY A 9 -28.63 -9.10 42.86
C GLY A 9 -28.99 -10.38 42.14
N PHE A 10 -28.11 -11.38 42.16
CA PHE A 10 -28.23 -12.56 41.29
C PHE A 10 -28.36 -13.90 42.00
N VAL A 11 -27.89 -14.02 43.25
CA VAL A 11 -28.03 -15.27 44.00
C VAL A 11 -29.50 -15.42 44.43
N GLY A 12 -30.11 -16.58 44.15
CA GLY A 12 -31.53 -16.83 44.37
C GLY A 12 -32.44 -16.47 43.18
N ASN A 13 -31.89 -15.95 42.08
CA ASN A 13 -32.66 -15.73 40.85
C ASN A 13 -32.64 -17.00 39.97
N PRO A 14 -33.80 -17.62 39.69
CA PRO A 14 -33.87 -18.93 39.02
C PRO A 14 -33.30 -18.92 37.59
N PHE A 15 -33.27 -17.76 36.93
CA PHE A 15 -32.63 -17.62 35.62
C PHE A 15 -31.11 -17.80 35.71
N TYR A 16 -30.46 -17.07 36.61
CA TYR A 16 -29.00 -17.10 36.77
C TYR A 16 -28.50 -18.41 37.38
N GLU A 17 -29.30 -19.00 38.27
CA GLU A 17 -29.02 -20.33 38.83
C GLU A 17 -28.97 -21.41 37.74
N ARG A 18 -29.89 -21.37 36.77
CA ARG A 18 -29.88 -22.31 35.63
C ARG A 18 -28.79 -22.00 34.61
N PHE A 19 -28.45 -20.73 34.42
CA PHE A 19 -27.54 -20.33 33.35
C PHE A 19 -26.05 -20.52 33.71
N ILE A 20 -25.65 -20.21 34.95
CA ILE A 20 -24.23 -20.17 35.36
C ILE A 20 -24.00 -20.91 36.70
N GLY A 21 -25.06 -21.20 37.43
CA GLY A 21 -25.02 -21.75 38.79
C GLY A 21 -25.08 -20.65 39.86
N ALA A 22 -25.81 -20.90 40.94
CA ALA A 22 -26.04 -19.95 42.04
C ALA A 22 -24.74 -19.34 42.59
N SER A 23 -23.72 -20.19 42.78
CA SER A 23 -22.42 -19.80 43.35
C SER A 23 -21.57 -18.94 42.42
N ASN A 24 -21.82 -18.99 41.11
CA ASN A 24 -20.99 -18.32 40.09
C ASN A 24 -21.61 -17.01 39.59
N ALA A 25 -22.92 -16.80 39.83
CA ALA A 25 -23.63 -15.62 39.34
C ALA A 25 -23.02 -14.30 39.86
N ALA A 26 -22.47 -14.29 41.08
CA ALA A 26 -21.77 -13.13 41.64
C ALA A 26 -20.46 -12.80 40.91
N LEU A 27 -19.76 -13.82 40.40
CA LEU A 27 -18.49 -13.64 39.67
C LEU A 27 -18.71 -13.05 38.28
N LEU A 28 -19.89 -13.23 37.69
CA LEU A 28 -20.23 -12.69 36.38
C LEU A 28 -20.06 -11.16 36.34
N VAL A 29 -20.53 -10.45 37.37
CA VAL A 29 -20.37 -8.99 37.48
C VAL A 29 -18.90 -8.62 37.54
N VAL A 30 -18.11 -9.33 38.34
CA VAL A 30 -16.68 -9.08 38.49
C VAL A 30 -15.95 -9.27 37.16
N VAL A 31 -16.18 -10.39 36.48
CA VAL A 31 -15.53 -10.69 35.20
C VAL A 31 -15.97 -9.69 34.12
N CYS A 32 -17.26 -9.39 34.03
CA CYS A 32 -17.76 -8.46 33.01
C CYS A 32 -17.32 -7.01 33.29
N LEU A 33 -17.45 -6.49 34.51
CA LEU A 33 -17.10 -5.09 34.79
C LEU A 33 -15.61 -4.91 35.07
N ASP A 34 -15.10 -5.56 36.12
CA ASP A 34 -13.73 -5.35 36.59
C ASP A 34 -12.74 -5.93 35.56
N GLY A 35 -13.07 -7.09 34.98
CA GLY A 35 -12.30 -7.69 33.90
C GLY A 35 -12.28 -6.83 32.64
N THR A 36 -13.43 -6.26 32.22
CA THR A 36 -13.46 -5.35 31.06
C THR A 36 -12.70 -4.05 31.34
N PHE A 37 -12.80 -3.50 32.55
CA PHE A 37 -12.01 -2.33 32.92
C PHE A 37 -10.52 -2.58 32.72
N LEU A 38 -9.99 -3.66 33.29
CA LEU A 38 -8.58 -4.03 33.16
C LEU A 38 -8.19 -4.30 31.70
N ALA A 39 -9.03 -5.04 30.98
CA ALA A 39 -8.80 -5.38 29.59
C ALA A 39 -8.85 -4.15 28.67
N LEU A 40 -9.66 -3.13 28.96
CA LEU A 40 -9.66 -1.86 28.21
C LEU A 40 -8.43 -1.02 28.53
N VAL A 41 -8.04 -0.90 29.80
CA VAL A 41 -6.83 -0.16 30.20
C VAL A 41 -5.58 -0.77 29.54
N TRP A 42 -5.43 -2.09 29.66
CA TRP A 42 -4.32 -2.80 29.04
C TRP A 42 -4.43 -2.79 27.51
N GLY A 43 -5.64 -3.02 26.99
CA GLY A 43 -5.91 -3.09 25.56
C GLY A 43 -5.63 -1.80 24.81
N MET A 44 -5.87 -0.63 25.43
CA MET A 44 -5.50 0.66 24.86
C MET A 44 -3.99 0.77 24.59
N GLY A 45 -3.16 0.15 25.43
CA GLY A 45 -1.70 0.12 25.26
C GLY A 45 -1.19 -1.00 24.35
N SER A 46 -1.92 -2.13 24.24
CA SER A 46 -1.40 -3.34 23.58
C SER A 46 -2.11 -3.70 22.27
N PHE A 47 -3.41 -3.99 22.29
CA PHE A 47 -4.10 -4.65 21.18
C PHE A 47 -5.15 -3.80 20.45
N LEU A 48 -5.59 -2.66 21.00
CA LEU A 48 -6.47 -1.70 20.34
C LEU A 48 -5.62 -0.77 19.46
N LYS A 49 -5.48 -1.14 18.18
CA LYS A 49 -4.55 -0.47 17.26
C LYS A 49 -5.18 0.69 16.51
N THR A 50 -6.49 0.67 16.26
CA THR A 50 -7.15 1.72 15.45
C THR A 50 -7.58 2.91 16.30
N SER A 51 -7.60 4.10 15.71
CA SER A 51 -8.06 5.33 16.36
C SER A 51 -9.52 5.22 16.80
N GLU A 52 -10.38 4.62 15.97
CA GLU A 52 -11.79 4.39 16.30
C GLU A 52 -11.97 3.42 17.48
N GLN A 53 -11.17 2.34 17.54
CA GLN A 53 -11.19 1.43 18.67
C GLN A 53 -10.77 2.13 19.96
N ARG A 54 -9.70 2.92 19.92
CA ARG A 54 -9.22 3.69 21.08
C ARG A 54 -10.23 4.75 21.51
N GLY A 55 -10.89 5.41 20.55
CA GLY A 55 -11.95 6.37 20.83
C GLY A 55 -13.16 5.74 21.52
N LEU A 56 -13.63 4.59 21.02
CA LEU A 56 -14.72 3.84 21.65
C LEU A 56 -14.31 3.30 23.03
N ALA A 57 -13.12 2.72 23.14
CA ALA A 57 -12.58 2.21 24.39
C ALA A 57 -12.40 3.30 25.44
N GLY A 58 -11.96 4.50 25.05
CA GLY A 58 -11.85 5.65 25.96
C GLY A 58 -13.21 6.08 26.53
N LYS A 59 -14.24 6.18 25.68
CA LYS A 59 -15.62 6.48 26.14
C LYS A 59 -16.16 5.38 27.05
N ALA A 60 -15.94 4.11 26.68
CA ALA A 60 -16.35 2.97 27.48
C ALA A 60 -15.63 2.93 28.84
N LEU A 61 -14.35 3.27 28.89
CA LEU A 61 -13.56 3.31 30.11
C LEU A 61 -14.11 4.35 31.10
N VAL A 62 -14.52 5.52 30.62
CA VAL A 62 -15.18 6.54 31.46
C VAL A 62 -16.51 6.03 32.01
N ALA A 63 -17.34 5.41 31.16
CA ALA A 63 -18.61 4.84 31.58
C ALA A 63 -18.45 3.73 32.62
N ILE A 64 -17.50 2.82 32.41
CA ILE A 64 -17.21 1.73 33.36
C ILE A 64 -16.68 2.27 34.68
N LYS A 65 -15.80 3.29 34.67
CA LYS A 65 -15.36 3.96 35.90
C LYS A 65 -16.54 4.52 36.69
N ALA A 66 -17.48 5.20 36.03
CA ALA A 66 -18.67 5.73 36.68
C ALA A 66 -19.51 4.61 37.31
N ILE A 67 -19.75 3.51 36.59
CA ILE A 67 -20.50 2.35 37.10
C ILE A 67 -19.78 1.69 38.28
N LEU A 68 -18.45 1.58 38.24
CA LEU A 68 -17.67 1.04 39.36
C LEU A 68 -17.76 1.92 40.61
N CYS A 69 -17.69 3.24 40.46
CA CYS A 69 -17.92 4.19 41.55
C CYS A 69 -19.33 4.03 42.13
N LEU A 70 -20.35 3.90 41.28
CA LEU A 70 -21.73 3.63 41.71
C LEU A 70 -21.86 2.29 42.43
N ASN A 71 -21.17 1.24 41.99
CA ASN A 71 -21.16 -0.07 42.66
C ASN A 71 -20.52 0.01 44.06
N ILE A 72 -19.44 0.80 44.21
CA ILE A 72 -18.82 1.03 45.52
C ILE A 72 -19.78 1.78 46.44
N PHE A 73 -20.41 2.85 45.93
CA PHE A 73 -21.38 3.64 46.69
C PHE A 73 -22.63 2.82 47.09
N ALA A 74 -23.18 2.05 46.14
CA ALA A 74 -24.29 1.13 46.39
C ALA A 74 -23.95 0.08 47.46
N ALA A 75 -22.76 -0.53 47.37
CA ALA A 75 -22.32 -1.50 48.37
C ALA A 75 -22.19 -0.85 49.76
N PHE A 76 -21.65 0.36 49.84
CA PHE A 76 -21.56 1.11 51.10
C PHE A 76 -22.94 1.41 51.70
N LEU A 77 -23.90 1.89 50.89
CA LEU A 77 -25.26 2.21 51.37
C LEU A 77 -26.03 0.97 51.84
N ILE A 78 -25.85 -0.18 51.18
CA ILE A 78 -26.45 -1.45 51.60
C ILE A 78 -25.88 -1.88 52.96
N VAL A 79 -24.55 -1.77 53.15
CA VAL A 79 -23.89 -2.16 54.41
C VAL A 79 -24.31 -1.23 55.56
N GLN A 80 -24.48 0.06 55.30
CA GLN A 80 -24.93 1.04 56.31
C GLN A 80 -26.43 0.93 56.66
N GLY A 81 -27.20 0.08 55.98
CA GLY A 81 -28.64 -0.07 56.24
C GLY A 81 -29.45 1.21 55.94
N ALA A 82 -28.97 2.05 55.03
CA ALA A 82 -29.59 3.35 54.77
C ALA A 82 -31.01 3.19 54.16
N HIS A 83 -31.93 4.12 54.48
CA HIS A 83 -33.29 4.15 53.93
C HIS A 83 -33.38 4.23 52.39
N VAL A 84 -32.27 4.46 51.70
CA VAL A 84 -32.15 4.45 50.24
C VAL A 84 -32.01 3.04 49.65
N ALA A 85 -32.02 2.00 50.50
CA ALA A 85 -31.93 0.59 50.12
C ALA A 85 -32.88 0.11 49.00
N PRO A 86 -34.15 0.57 48.86
CA PRO A 86 -35.02 0.07 47.80
C PRO A 86 -34.58 0.53 46.40
N ILE A 87 -34.10 1.76 46.26
CA ILE A 87 -33.59 2.28 44.98
C ILE A 87 -32.30 1.54 44.60
N VAL A 88 -31.42 1.31 45.59
CA VAL A 88 -30.17 0.59 45.37
C VAL A 88 -30.47 -0.88 45.01
N ASN A 89 -31.43 -1.53 45.66
CA ASN A 89 -31.83 -2.90 45.32
C ASN A 89 -32.37 -3.01 43.90
N ASN A 90 -33.19 -2.04 43.45
CA ASN A 90 -33.64 -1.99 42.06
C ASN A 90 -32.47 -1.84 41.08
N TYR A 91 -31.49 -1.00 41.38
CA TYR A 91 -30.27 -0.89 40.59
C TYR A 91 -29.48 -2.21 40.56
N VAL A 92 -29.34 -2.88 41.70
CA VAL A 92 -28.59 -4.13 41.81
C VAL A 92 -29.26 -5.26 41.00
N VAL A 93 -30.59 -5.35 41.02
CA VAL A 93 -31.36 -6.39 40.33
C VAL A 93 -31.48 -6.13 38.82
N TYR A 94 -31.73 -4.88 38.40
CA TYR A 94 -32.00 -4.56 36.99
C TYR A 94 -30.82 -3.90 36.27
N GLY A 95 -30.02 -3.12 36.98
CA GLY A 95 -28.83 -2.46 36.42
C GLY A 95 -27.71 -3.46 36.13
N SER A 96 -27.44 -4.40 37.04
CA SER A 96 -26.38 -5.39 36.85
C SER A 96 -26.54 -6.23 35.55
N PRO A 97 -27.72 -6.79 35.21
CA PRO A 97 -27.95 -7.46 33.93
C PRO A 97 -27.66 -6.57 32.71
N LEU A 98 -28.12 -5.32 32.75
CA LEU A 98 -27.94 -4.37 31.66
C LEU A 98 -26.45 -4.09 31.43
N VAL A 99 -25.69 -3.93 32.50
CA VAL A 99 -24.24 -3.72 32.42
C VAL A 99 -23.53 -4.92 31.83
N ILE A 100 -23.92 -6.14 32.19
CA ILE A 100 -23.38 -7.37 31.59
C ILE A 100 -23.67 -7.40 30.08
N GLY A 101 -24.92 -7.15 29.67
CA GLY A 101 -25.29 -7.11 28.25
C GLY A 101 -24.54 -6.03 27.48
N ALA A 102 -24.43 -4.82 28.04
CA ALA A 102 -23.69 -3.71 27.45
C ALA A 102 -22.19 -4.03 27.30
N THR A 103 -21.61 -4.74 28.26
CA THR A 103 -20.22 -5.18 28.21
C THR A 103 -19.98 -6.15 27.06
N ILE A 104 -20.84 -7.16 26.91
CA ILE A 104 -20.73 -8.14 25.80
C ILE A 104 -20.85 -7.42 24.46
N TRP A 105 -21.81 -6.50 24.35
CA TRP A 105 -22.01 -5.71 23.14
C TRP A 105 -20.81 -4.81 22.81
N LEU A 106 -20.20 -4.19 23.83
CA LEU A 106 -18.98 -3.38 23.67
C LEU A 106 -17.85 -4.17 23.03
N TRP A 107 -17.56 -5.37 23.54
CA TRP A 107 -16.50 -6.21 23.00
C TRP A 107 -16.79 -6.62 21.56
N SER A 108 -18.03 -7.03 21.26
CA SER A 108 -18.46 -7.31 19.89
C SER A 108 -18.23 -6.12 18.95
N SER A 109 -18.57 -4.90 19.39
CA SER A 109 -18.34 -3.67 18.63
C SER A 109 -16.86 -3.35 18.43
N LEU A 110 -16.02 -3.57 19.44
CA LEU A 110 -14.57 -3.38 19.33
C LEU A 110 -13.94 -4.36 18.34
N TYR A 111 -14.39 -5.62 18.33
CA TYR A 111 -13.91 -6.64 17.38
C TYR A 111 -14.36 -6.36 15.94
N SER A 112 -15.61 -5.94 15.72
CA SER A 112 -16.09 -5.61 14.38
C SER A 112 -15.32 -4.44 13.76
N ARG A 113 -15.03 -3.40 14.54
CA ARG A 113 -14.19 -2.26 14.13
C ARG A 113 -12.76 -2.65 13.83
N ARG A 114 -12.20 -3.63 14.55
CA ARG A 114 -10.87 -4.19 14.23
C ARG A 114 -10.83 -4.72 12.80
N ARG A 115 -11.84 -5.52 12.44
CA ARG A 115 -11.93 -6.18 11.14
C ARG A 115 -12.04 -5.16 10.01
N ALA A 116 -12.88 -4.13 10.19
CA ALA A 116 -13.01 -3.04 9.24
C ALA A 116 -11.67 -2.31 9.02
N GLY A 117 -10.96 -1.98 10.12
CA GLY A 117 -9.66 -1.32 10.02
C GLY A 117 -8.58 -2.16 9.34
N VAL A 118 -8.55 -3.47 9.60
CA VAL A 118 -7.62 -4.40 8.92
C VAL A 118 -7.94 -4.48 7.43
N MET A 119 -9.22 -4.57 7.03
CA MET A 119 -9.61 -4.59 5.63
C MET A 119 -9.19 -3.32 4.90
N MET A 120 -9.41 -2.15 5.51
CA MET A 120 -8.99 -0.87 4.94
C MET A 120 -7.46 -0.78 4.80
N ALA A 121 -6.71 -1.20 5.83
CA ALA A 121 -5.26 -1.25 5.77
C ALA A 121 -4.76 -2.16 4.63
N THR A 122 -5.33 -3.36 4.51
CA THR A 122 -4.99 -4.26 3.41
C THR A 122 -5.36 -3.69 2.05
N ALA A 123 -6.49 -2.97 1.93
CA ALA A 123 -6.87 -2.31 0.69
C ALA A 123 -5.86 -1.22 0.31
N LEU A 124 -5.44 -0.40 1.28
CA LEU A 124 -4.40 0.61 1.08
C LEU A 124 -3.06 -0.02 0.70
N ASP A 125 -2.64 -1.11 1.33
CA ASP A 125 -1.42 -1.84 0.97
C ASP A 125 -1.49 -2.39 -0.45
N THR A 126 -2.64 -2.90 -0.88
CA THR A 126 -2.81 -3.35 -2.27
C THR A 126 -2.79 -2.20 -3.27
N GLN A 127 -3.33 -1.03 -2.92
CA GLN A 127 -3.25 0.17 -3.75
C GLN A 127 -1.83 0.70 -3.85
N ALA A 128 -1.09 0.76 -2.73
CA ALA A 128 0.31 1.15 -2.71
C ALA A 128 1.15 0.21 -3.59
N ARG A 129 0.96 -1.11 -3.46
CA ARG A 129 1.66 -2.09 -4.31
C ARG A 129 1.31 -1.94 -5.79
N LYS A 130 0.05 -1.63 -6.13
CA LYS A 130 -0.34 -1.32 -7.51
C LYS A 130 0.33 -0.07 -8.03
N ALA A 131 0.45 0.98 -7.22
CA ALA A 131 1.13 2.22 -7.58
C ALA A 131 2.62 1.99 -7.83
N ASP A 132 3.28 1.18 -7.00
CA ASP A 132 4.69 0.82 -7.18
C ASP A 132 4.93 0.04 -8.47
N LEU A 133 4.07 -0.95 -8.76
CA LEU A 133 4.13 -1.71 -10.01
C LEU A 133 3.89 -0.81 -11.22
N TRP A 134 2.91 0.08 -11.15
CA TRP A 134 2.64 1.04 -12.22
C TRP A 134 3.82 1.98 -12.45
N ARG A 135 4.45 2.48 -11.37
CA ARG A 135 5.64 3.33 -11.46
C ARG A 135 6.83 2.61 -12.10
N ALA A 136 7.04 1.34 -11.74
CA ALA A 136 8.08 0.53 -12.35
C ALA A 136 7.82 0.29 -13.85
N GLN A 137 6.57 0.00 -14.22
CA GLN A 137 6.18 -0.19 -15.63
C GLN A 137 6.30 1.10 -16.43
N PHE A 138 5.88 2.24 -15.87
CA PHE A 138 5.97 3.54 -16.52
C PHE A 138 7.41 3.89 -16.94
N LEU A 139 8.40 3.62 -16.07
CA LEU A 139 9.80 3.86 -16.40
C LEU A 139 10.30 2.98 -17.55
N VAL A 140 9.86 1.71 -17.59
CA VAL A 140 10.19 0.78 -18.68
C VAL A 140 9.54 1.23 -19.99
N ASP A 141 8.28 1.66 -19.94
CA ASP A 141 7.55 2.13 -21.11
C ASP A 141 8.11 3.46 -21.63
N GLU A 142 8.50 4.38 -20.75
CA GLU A 142 9.18 5.63 -21.13
C GLU A 142 10.51 5.33 -21.85
N ALA A 143 11.31 4.40 -21.32
CA ALA A 143 12.56 3.97 -21.95
C ALA A 143 12.31 3.32 -23.33
N ARG A 144 11.29 2.46 -23.45
CA ARG A 144 10.88 1.86 -24.74
C ARG A 144 10.41 2.90 -25.74
N ASN A 145 9.60 3.86 -25.30
CA ASN A 145 9.11 4.94 -26.16
C ASN A 145 10.27 5.81 -26.65
N LYS A 146 11.19 6.22 -25.76
CA LYS A 146 12.40 6.96 -26.16
C LYS A 146 13.24 6.18 -27.17
N ALA A 147 13.42 4.87 -26.95
CA ALA A 147 14.13 4.02 -27.90
C ALA A 147 13.43 3.95 -29.27
N ALA A 148 12.10 3.82 -29.28
CA ALA A 148 11.30 3.82 -30.51
C ALA A 148 11.38 5.17 -31.26
N TYR A 149 11.29 6.30 -30.55
CA TYR A 149 11.46 7.64 -31.13
C TYR A 149 12.86 7.82 -31.72
N ASN A 150 13.91 7.41 -31.02
CA ASN A 150 15.27 7.48 -31.53
C ASN A 150 15.46 6.63 -32.79
N LEU A 151 14.86 5.44 -32.84
CA LEU A 151 14.91 4.56 -34.00
C LEU A 151 14.12 5.14 -35.19
N ALA A 152 12.96 5.75 -34.94
CA ALA A 152 12.19 6.45 -35.96
C ALA A 152 12.92 7.70 -36.48
N GLN A 153 13.55 8.48 -35.60
CA GLN A 153 14.34 9.66 -35.96
C GLN A 153 15.56 9.30 -36.81
N ASN A 154 16.21 8.18 -36.50
CA ASN A 154 17.36 7.67 -37.24
C ASN A 154 16.97 6.75 -38.41
N SER A 155 15.67 6.67 -38.73
CA SER A 155 15.21 5.87 -39.87
C SER A 155 15.74 6.43 -41.19
N VAL A 156 15.94 5.55 -42.16
CA VAL A 156 16.48 5.90 -43.49
C VAL A 156 15.63 6.98 -44.17
N ALA A 157 14.30 6.93 -44.02
CA ALA A 157 13.39 7.92 -44.56
C ALA A 157 13.56 9.31 -43.92
N MET A 158 13.71 9.39 -42.60
CA MET A 158 13.95 10.68 -41.92
C MET A 158 15.35 11.24 -42.21
N ASN A 159 16.35 10.38 -42.33
CA ASN A 159 17.70 10.80 -42.72
C ASN A 159 17.74 11.29 -44.18
N ALA A 160 17.01 10.65 -45.09
CA ALA A 160 16.88 11.11 -46.47
C ALA A 160 16.23 12.50 -46.53
N LEU A 161 15.13 12.73 -45.80
CA LEU A 161 14.47 14.03 -45.72
C LEU A 161 15.38 15.12 -45.11
N ARG A 162 16.16 14.77 -44.07
CA ARG A 162 17.15 15.70 -43.48
C ARG A 162 18.27 16.04 -44.47
N ASN A 163 18.77 15.06 -45.21
CA ASN A 163 19.81 15.29 -46.22
C ASN A 163 19.27 16.14 -47.38
N GLU A 164 18.03 15.91 -47.83
CA GLU A 164 17.39 16.75 -48.85
C GLU A 164 17.17 18.18 -48.36
N ALA A 165 16.70 18.36 -47.12
CA ALA A 165 16.52 19.68 -46.53
C ALA A 165 17.86 20.41 -46.34
N ALA A 166 18.91 19.70 -45.89
CA ALA A 166 20.26 20.24 -45.78
C ALA A 166 20.82 20.64 -47.15
N LYS A 167 20.61 19.82 -48.19
CA LYS A 167 21.00 20.13 -49.57
C LYS A 167 20.29 21.39 -50.08
N ARG A 168 18.98 21.50 -49.87
CA ARG A 168 18.21 22.70 -50.26
C ARG A 168 18.69 23.96 -49.55
N LYS A 169 18.99 23.87 -48.25
CA LYS A 169 19.52 25.00 -47.48
C LYS A 169 20.92 25.40 -47.97
N ALA A 170 21.80 24.44 -48.18
CA ALA A 170 23.15 24.72 -48.70
C ALA A 170 23.11 25.37 -50.10
N VAL A 171 22.21 24.93 -50.98
CA VAL A 171 22.00 25.57 -52.29
C VAL A 171 21.47 27.00 -52.14
N ALA A 172 20.55 27.25 -51.19
CA ALA A 172 20.02 28.58 -50.93
C ALA A 172 21.07 29.53 -50.33
N ASP A 173 21.92 29.04 -49.42
CA ASP A 173 23.01 29.81 -48.80
C ASP A 173 24.06 30.19 -49.87
N VAL A 174 24.44 29.26 -50.76
CA VAL A 174 25.34 29.54 -51.91
C VAL A 174 24.72 30.54 -52.89
N ALA A 175 23.41 30.42 -53.18
CA ALA A 175 22.72 31.37 -54.03
C ALA A 175 22.75 32.79 -53.45
N ALA A 176 22.55 32.92 -52.13
CA ALA A 176 22.57 34.19 -51.42
C ALA A 176 23.98 34.81 -51.35
N GLU A 177 25.01 34.00 -51.11
CA GLU A 177 26.40 34.46 -50.98
C GLU A 177 26.99 34.95 -52.31
N PHE A 178 26.65 34.28 -53.42
CA PHE A 178 27.19 34.59 -54.74
C PHE A 178 26.21 35.39 -55.63
N GLY A 179 25.04 35.77 -55.12
CA GLY A 179 24.02 36.51 -55.87
C GLY A 179 23.49 35.75 -57.09
N LEU A 180 23.51 34.42 -57.05
CA LEU A 180 23.16 33.53 -58.15
C LEU A 180 21.68 33.14 -58.10
N THR A 181 21.11 32.77 -59.25
CA THR A 181 19.78 32.15 -59.25
C THR A 181 19.84 30.76 -58.61
N GLN A 182 18.75 30.30 -57.98
CA GLN A 182 18.72 28.98 -57.33
C GLN A 182 19.09 27.82 -58.28
N ALA A 183 18.82 27.96 -59.58
CA ALA A 183 19.16 26.96 -60.60
C ALA A 183 20.66 26.90 -60.91
N GLU A 184 21.37 28.02 -60.82
CA GLU A 184 22.82 28.10 -61.05
C GLU A 184 23.59 27.65 -59.80
N ALA A 185 23.11 28.05 -58.61
CA ALA A 185 23.64 27.59 -57.33
C ALA A 185 23.52 26.05 -57.16
N ALA A 186 22.44 25.45 -57.66
CA ALA A 186 22.28 23.99 -57.66
C ALA A 186 23.35 23.28 -58.51
N LYS A 187 23.67 23.82 -59.70
CA LYS A 187 24.72 23.25 -60.57
C LYS A 187 26.11 23.37 -59.95
N LEU A 188 26.41 24.50 -59.32
CA LEU A 188 27.66 24.72 -58.59
C LEU A 188 27.81 23.78 -57.39
N TYR A 189 26.72 23.58 -56.64
CA TYR A 189 26.69 22.63 -55.54
C TYR A 189 26.92 21.19 -56.02
N ASP A 190 26.26 20.76 -57.11
CA ASP A 190 26.43 19.42 -57.66
C ASP A 190 27.85 19.20 -58.22
N GLN A 191 28.48 20.22 -58.83
CA GLN A 191 29.89 20.16 -59.26
C GLN A 191 30.86 20.07 -58.08
N ALA A 192 30.61 20.83 -57.00
CA ALA A 192 31.40 20.75 -55.77
C ALA A 192 31.24 19.39 -55.07
N GLU A 193 30.05 18.80 -55.10
CA GLU A 193 29.77 17.47 -54.55
C GLU A 193 30.50 16.37 -55.35
N GLN A 194 30.52 16.47 -56.69
CA GLN A 194 31.28 15.57 -57.57
C GLN A 194 32.79 15.70 -57.39
N GLN A 195 33.32 16.92 -57.26
CA GLN A 195 34.74 17.14 -57.00
C GLN A 195 35.15 16.63 -55.62
N LYS A 196 34.29 16.78 -54.60
CA LYS A 196 34.53 16.25 -53.26
C LYS A 196 34.48 14.71 -53.24
N ALA A 197 33.58 14.10 -54.01
CA ALA A 197 33.53 12.66 -54.21
C ALA A 197 34.77 12.11 -54.95
N ALA A 198 35.30 12.86 -55.91
CA ALA A 198 36.54 12.53 -56.63
C ALA A 198 37.82 12.80 -55.80
N ALA A 199 37.77 13.75 -54.86
CA ALA A 199 38.88 14.11 -53.98
C ALA A 199 38.92 13.30 -52.68
N LEU A 200 37.88 12.51 -52.39
CA LEU A 200 37.93 11.51 -51.32
C LEU A 200 38.91 10.40 -51.75
N PRO A 201 40.04 10.19 -51.06
CA PRO A 201 40.87 9.02 -51.30
C PRO A 201 39.97 7.80 -51.11
N ALA A 202 40.11 6.80 -52.00
CA ALA A 202 39.50 5.50 -51.82
C ALA A 202 39.88 5.01 -50.41
N VAL A 203 38.96 5.14 -49.45
CA VAL A 203 39.12 4.51 -48.15
C VAL A 203 39.23 3.03 -48.49
N PRO A 204 40.37 2.36 -48.23
CA PRO A 204 40.40 0.92 -48.39
C PRO A 204 39.25 0.42 -47.53
N ALA A 205 38.32 -0.31 -48.16
CA ALA A 205 37.18 -0.89 -47.47
C ALA A 205 37.69 -1.42 -46.13
N ALA A 206 37.25 -0.80 -45.03
CA ALA A 206 37.59 -1.32 -43.72
C ALA A 206 37.25 -2.81 -43.79
N PRO A 207 38.19 -3.72 -43.45
CA PRO A 207 37.90 -5.14 -43.53
C PRO A 207 36.60 -5.31 -42.77
N VAL A 208 35.57 -5.78 -43.48
CA VAL A 208 34.26 -6.07 -42.90
C VAL A 208 34.60 -6.88 -41.67
N ALA A 209 34.51 -6.26 -40.50
CA ALA A 209 34.68 -6.96 -39.26
C ALA A 209 33.56 -7.98 -39.32
N ASN A 210 33.92 -9.22 -39.65
CA ASN A 210 33.04 -10.36 -39.69
C ASN A 210 32.41 -10.42 -38.31
N LYS A 211 31.26 -9.74 -38.15
CA LYS A 211 30.38 -9.99 -37.03
C LYS A 211 30.04 -11.46 -37.19
N PRO A 212 30.43 -12.32 -36.24
CA PRO A 212 30.09 -13.73 -36.35
C PRO A 212 28.58 -13.81 -36.48
N VAL A 213 28.13 -14.41 -37.59
CA VAL A 213 26.72 -14.66 -37.83
C VAL A 213 26.28 -15.66 -36.77
N VAL A 214 25.59 -15.16 -35.76
CA VAL A 214 25.00 -16.00 -34.71
C VAL A 214 23.88 -16.81 -35.36
N LYS A 215 24.15 -18.06 -35.71
CA LYS A 215 23.13 -19.00 -36.15
C LYS A 215 22.42 -19.57 -34.92
N TRP A 216 21.13 -19.28 -34.82
CA TRP A 216 20.23 -19.88 -33.84
C TRP A 216 19.58 -21.11 -34.47
N GLN A 217 19.77 -22.27 -33.86
CA GLN A 217 19.04 -23.49 -34.21
C GLN A 217 18.38 -24.03 -32.93
N GLY A 218 17.05 -24.15 -32.93
CA GLY A 218 16.32 -24.73 -31.80
C GLY A 218 16.47 -24.01 -30.45
N GLY A 219 16.69 -22.69 -30.44
CA GLY A 219 16.85 -21.91 -29.20
C GLY A 219 18.26 -21.94 -28.58
N GLN A 220 19.25 -22.56 -29.24
CA GLN A 220 20.66 -22.50 -28.83
C GLN A 220 21.52 -21.80 -29.89
N GLN A 221 22.50 -21.02 -29.42
CA GLN A 221 23.51 -20.36 -30.24
C GLN A 221 24.62 -21.37 -30.58
N VAL A 222 24.70 -21.79 -31.85
CA VAL A 222 25.72 -22.72 -32.36
C VAL A 222 26.64 -21.96 -33.31
N GLY A 223 27.79 -21.51 -32.79
CA GLY A 223 28.81 -20.84 -33.59
C GLY A 223 29.41 -19.61 -32.93
N ASN A 224 30.33 -19.82 -31.99
CA ASN A 224 31.48 -18.96 -31.76
C ASN A 224 32.54 -19.80 -31.04
N GLY A 225 33.68 -20.02 -31.71
CA GLY A 225 34.81 -20.74 -31.14
C GLY A 225 35.46 -19.94 -30.02
N VAL A 226 34.94 -20.09 -28.80
CA VAL A 226 35.67 -19.99 -27.55
C VAL A 226 34.97 -20.98 -26.60
N ASP A 227 35.57 -22.16 -26.42
CA ASP A 227 35.14 -23.12 -25.41
C ASP A 227 35.28 -22.48 -24.02
N TRP A 228 34.17 -22.04 -23.44
CA TRP A 228 34.09 -21.61 -22.04
C TRP A 228 33.87 -22.79 -21.07
N ASN A 229 34.12 -24.02 -21.50
CA ASN A 229 34.05 -25.22 -20.66
C ASN A 229 35.44 -25.66 -20.18
N GLN A 230 36.14 -24.77 -19.47
CA GLN A 230 37.16 -25.18 -18.52
C GLN A 230 36.96 -24.40 -17.21
N ALA A 231 36.05 -24.89 -16.37
CA ALA A 231 36.07 -24.57 -14.96
C ALA A 231 37.28 -25.27 -14.32
N PRO A 232 38.19 -24.57 -13.62
CA PRO A 232 39.15 -25.25 -12.76
C PRO A 232 38.40 -25.75 -11.52
N LYS A 233 38.43 -27.07 -11.32
CA LYS A 233 38.14 -27.66 -10.01
C LYS A 233 39.26 -27.29 -9.04
N VAL A 234 38.96 -26.46 -8.04
CA VAL A 234 39.51 -26.57 -6.67
C VAL A 234 38.41 -26.12 -5.70
#